data_AF-A0A1I5ZJA7-F1
#
_entry.id   AF-A0A1I5ZJA7-F1
#
_cell.length_a   1.000
_cell.length_b   1.000
_cell.length_c   1.000
_cell.angle_alpha   90.00
_cell.angle_beta   90.00
_cell.angle_gamma   90.00
#
_symmetry.space_group_name_H-M   'P 1'
#
loop_
_entity.id
_entity.type
_entity.pdbx_description
1 polymer ?
#
loop_
_entity_poly.entity_id
_entity_poly.type
_entity_poly.pdbx_seq_one_letter_code
_entity_poly.pdbx_strand_id
1 'polypeptide(L)'
;MKALPTLLLISFLCLGCNQESPSGSSLQDSSPAASIVDNATSHIQKRDYHAALSDMEAAVKLAPQNTEYQFLYCMLKERTGEPSNEAKACYAEVVENLASDPGLPCENNMNCVIAELMAESDLAETHMQQFLSLPAAEPESEMRRYVLEGFDRNAYLRTILP
;
A
#
# COMPACT_ATOMS: atom_id res chain seq x y z
N MET A 1 40.45 40.91 51.60
CA MET A 1 39.51 40.19 50.72
C MET A 1 38.45 39.57 51.64
N LYS A 2 37.17 39.95 51.45
CA LYS A 2 36.06 39.72 52.40
C LYS A 2 35.52 38.27 52.32
N ALA A 3 34.94 37.83 53.44
CA ALA A 3 34.44 36.49 53.72
C ALA A 3 33.05 36.16 53.12
N LEU A 4 32.79 34.84 53.11
CA LEU A 4 31.61 33.97 52.84
C LEU A 4 30.17 34.53 53.04
N PRO A 5 29.10 33.93 52.43
CA PRO A 5 28.48 32.72 53.03
C PRO A 5 27.80 31.68 52.10
N THR A 6 27.62 30.53 52.74
CA THR A 6 26.88 29.29 52.50
C THR A 6 25.36 29.44 52.33
N LEU A 7 24.74 28.55 51.53
CA LEU A 7 23.37 27.94 51.55
C LEU A 7 22.98 27.66 50.06
N LEU A 8 22.36 26.57 49.62
CA LEU A 8 21.45 25.61 50.24
C LEU A 8 21.35 24.37 49.31
N LEU A 9 21.05 23.22 49.91
CA LEU A 9 20.67 21.94 49.29
C LEU A 9 19.57 22.08 48.20
N ILE A 10 19.55 21.16 47.23
CA ILE A 10 18.43 20.22 47.03
C ILE A 10 18.93 19.00 46.23
N SER A 11 18.76 17.86 46.89
CA SER A 11 18.87 16.50 46.41
C SER A 11 17.76 16.19 45.39
N PHE A 12 18.09 15.53 44.28
CA PHE A 12 17.11 14.71 43.57
C PHE A 12 17.63 13.27 43.48
N LEU A 13 17.19 12.48 44.46
CA LEU A 13 17.04 11.04 44.36
C LEU A 13 15.76 10.77 43.55
N CYS A 14 15.89 10.25 42.34
CA CYS A 14 15.01 9.24 41.80
C CYS A 14 15.94 8.07 41.45
N LEU A 15 16.14 7.08 42.33
CA LEU A 15 15.28 5.89 42.46
C LEU A 15 14.84 5.38 41.08
N GLY A 16 15.36 4.19 40.76
CA GLY A 16 15.28 3.59 39.45
C GLY A 16 13.87 3.52 38.89
N CYS A 17 13.80 3.70 37.58
CA CYS A 17 12.98 2.86 36.74
C CYS A 17 13.92 2.32 35.66
N ASN A 18 14.18 1.02 35.74
CA ASN A 18 14.44 0.21 34.55
C ASN A 18 13.44 0.67 33.49
N GLN A 19 13.92 1.27 32.42
CA GLN A 19 13.14 1.24 31.19
C GLN A 19 13.33 -0.14 30.59
N GLU A 20 12.60 -1.11 31.15
CA GLU A 20 11.99 -2.13 30.30
C GLU A 20 11.10 -1.34 29.35
N SER A 21 11.67 -0.99 28.19
CA SER A 21 10.86 -0.77 27.01
C SER A 21 9.96 -2.01 26.90
N PRO A 22 8.63 -1.88 26.94
CA PRO A 22 7.83 -2.87 26.26
C PRO A 22 8.12 -2.59 24.79
N SER A 23 9.22 -3.15 24.28
CA SER A 23 9.33 -3.46 22.86
C SER A 23 8.13 -4.35 22.61
N GLY A 24 7.04 -3.70 22.18
CA GLY A 24 5.80 -4.31 21.79
C GLY A 24 6.18 -5.48 20.92
N SER A 25 5.97 -6.65 21.50
CA SER A 25 6.11 -7.93 20.84
C SER A 25 5.38 -7.80 19.52
N SER A 26 6.12 -7.75 18.40
CA SER A 26 5.59 -7.97 17.07
C SER A 26 5.22 -9.45 16.99
N LEU A 27 4.21 -9.84 17.77
CA LEU A 27 3.42 -10.99 17.47
C LEU A 27 2.53 -10.53 16.32
N GLN A 28 2.95 -10.99 15.17
CA GLN A 28 2.18 -11.24 13.98
C GLN A 28 0.74 -11.67 14.35
N ASP A 29 -0.12 -10.70 14.67
CA ASP A 29 -1.55 -10.89 14.68
C ASP A 29 -1.95 -10.97 13.20
N SER A 30 -1.81 -12.18 12.64
CA SER A 30 -2.35 -12.47 11.32
C SER A 30 -3.86 -12.33 11.43
N SER A 31 -4.39 -11.22 10.90
CA SER A 31 -5.84 -11.10 10.74
C SER A 31 -6.32 -12.28 9.88
N PRO A 32 -7.54 -12.78 10.09
CA PRO A 32 -8.10 -13.83 9.22
C PRO A 32 -8.01 -13.48 7.74
N ALA A 33 -8.17 -12.19 7.38
CA ALA A 33 -7.99 -11.72 6.02
C ALA A 33 -6.54 -11.89 5.53
N ALA A 34 -5.55 -11.48 6.33
CA ALA A 34 -4.13 -11.63 5.97
C ALA A 34 -3.74 -13.09 5.75
N SER A 35 -4.20 -14.01 6.59
CA SER A 35 -3.95 -15.46 6.40
C SER A 35 -4.57 -16.00 5.11
N ILE A 36 -5.71 -15.46 4.67
CA ILE A 36 -6.33 -15.86 3.39
C ILE A 36 -5.53 -15.28 2.20
N VAL A 37 -4.99 -14.06 2.33
CA VAL A 37 -4.12 -13.47 1.30
C VAL A 37 -2.81 -14.26 1.15
N ASP A 38 -2.26 -14.81 2.23
CA ASP A 38 -1.11 -15.72 2.15
C ASP A 38 -1.44 -16.98 1.31
N ASN A 39 -2.65 -17.53 1.45
CA ASN A 39 -3.11 -18.64 0.62
C ASN A 39 -3.27 -18.23 -0.85
N ALA A 40 -3.88 -17.08 -1.11
CA ALA A 40 -4.01 -16.52 -2.46
C ALA A 40 -2.63 -16.37 -3.11
N THR A 41 -1.65 -15.88 -2.36
CA THR A 41 -0.26 -15.74 -2.81
C THR A 41 0.36 -17.10 -3.15
N SER A 42 0.12 -18.13 -2.34
CA SER A 42 0.55 -19.51 -2.65
C SER A 42 -0.09 -20.03 -3.94
N HIS A 43 -1.37 -19.74 -4.17
CA HIS A 43 -2.07 -20.10 -5.40
C HIS A 43 -1.54 -19.32 -6.61
N ILE A 44 -1.26 -18.02 -6.48
CA ILE A 44 -0.60 -17.20 -7.51
C ILE A 44 0.76 -17.79 -7.90
N GLN A 45 1.59 -18.18 -6.93
CA GLN A 45 2.89 -18.81 -7.18
C GLN A 45 2.76 -20.14 -7.95
N LYS A 46 1.67 -20.87 -7.73
CA LYS A 46 1.33 -22.11 -8.47
C LYS A 46 0.59 -21.84 -9.78
N ARG A 47 0.32 -20.56 -10.10
CA ARG A 47 -0.50 -20.10 -11.23
C ARG A 47 -1.95 -20.61 -11.21
N ASP A 48 -2.46 -20.97 -10.02
CA ASP A 48 -3.85 -21.32 -9.82
C ASP A 48 -4.66 -20.04 -9.55
N TYR A 49 -4.89 -19.26 -10.60
CA TYR A 49 -5.52 -17.95 -10.48
C TYR A 49 -7.00 -18.02 -10.07
N HIS A 50 -7.68 -19.13 -10.36
CA HIS A 50 -9.07 -19.31 -9.91
C HIS A 50 -9.14 -19.58 -8.40
N ALA A 51 -8.25 -20.42 -7.85
CA ALA A 51 -8.18 -20.61 -6.41
C ALA A 51 -7.73 -19.33 -5.70
N ALA A 52 -6.74 -18.61 -6.25
CA ALA A 52 -6.32 -17.32 -5.72
C ALA A 52 -7.45 -16.28 -5.73
N LEU A 53 -8.24 -16.23 -6.80
CA LEU A 53 -9.41 -15.34 -6.88
C LEU A 53 -10.44 -15.66 -5.80
N SER A 54 -10.72 -16.94 -5.57
CA SER A 54 -11.64 -17.37 -4.51
C SER A 54 -11.16 -16.97 -3.13
N ASP A 55 -9.85 -17.09 -2.85
CA ASP A 55 -9.27 -16.63 -1.58
C ASP A 55 -9.38 -15.10 -1.46
N MET A 56 -9.02 -14.36 -2.51
CA MET A 56 -9.10 -12.90 -2.48
C MET A 56 -10.53 -12.39 -2.32
N GLU A 57 -11.53 -13.05 -2.90
CA GLU A 57 -12.94 -12.73 -2.69
C GLU A 57 -13.33 -12.84 -1.21
N ALA A 58 -12.82 -13.84 -0.49
CA ALA A 58 -13.03 -13.98 0.95
C ALA A 58 -12.26 -12.91 1.75
N ALA A 59 -11.03 -12.59 1.35
CA ALA A 59 -10.21 -11.57 2.02
C ALA A 59 -10.84 -10.17 1.93
N VAL A 60 -11.33 -9.75 0.76
CA VAL A 60 -11.97 -8.43 0.58
C VAL A 60 -13.31 -8.31 1.33
N LYS A 61 -14.02 -9.43 1.58
CA LYS A 61 -15.22 -9.43 2.45
C LYS A 61 -14.87 -9.17 3.91
N LEU A 62 -13.72 -9.65 4.38
CA LEU A 62 -13.27 -9.49 5.76
C LEU A 62 -12.59 -8.13 6.00
N ALA A 63 -11.91 -7.60 4.99
CA ALA A 63 -11.21 -6.32 5.05
C ALA A 63 -11.61 -5.42 3.86
N PRO A 64 -12.88 -4.97 3.79
CA PRO A 64 -13.39 -4.23 2.63
C PRO A 64 -12.77 -2.85 2.43
N GLN A 65 -12.03 -2.32 3.40
CA GLN A 65 -11.33 -1.04 3.31
C GLN A 65 -9.85 -1.19 2.96
N ASN A 66 -9.35 -2.41 2.80
CA ASN A 66 -7.98 -2.65 2.40
C ASN A 66 -7.87 -2.56 0.87
N THR A 67 -7.39 -1.42 0.38
CA THR A 67 -7.26 -1.14 -1.05
C THR A 67 -6.24 -2.02 -1.76
N GLU A 68 -5.21 -2.51 -1.07
CA GLU A 68 -4.25 -3.48 -1.62
C GLU A 68 -4.94 -4.81 -1.93
N TYR A 69 -5.79 -5.29 -1.03
CA TYR A 69 -6.55 -6.53 -1.23
C TYR A 69 -7.57 -6.38 -2.35
N GLN A 70 -8.27 -5.23 -2.41
CA GLN A 70 -9.17 -4.92 -3.52
C GLN A 70 -8.40 -4.87 -4.85
N PHE A 71 -7.22 -4.25 -4.87
CA PHE A 71 -6.45 -4.11 -6.10
C PHE A 71 -5.97 -5.47 -6.63
N LEU A 72 -5.44 -6.33 -5.77
CA LEU A 72 -5.07 -7.70 -6.14
C LEU A 72 -6.27 -8.54 -6.57
N TYR A 73 -7.42 -8.36 -5.92
CA TYR A 73 -8.67 -8.99 -6.34
C TYR A 73 -9.07 -8.57 -7.76
N CYS A 74 -9.03 -7.27 -8.10
CA CYS A 74 -9.31 -6.78 -9.44
C CYS A 74 -8.33 -7.34 -10.49
N MET A 75 -7.03 -7.44 -10.15
CA MET A 75 -6.02 -8.07 -11.01
C MET A 75 -6.34 -9.55 -11.29
N LEU A 76 -6.74 -10.31 -10.28
CA LEU A 76 -7.11 -11.72 -10.43
C LEU A 76 -8.40 -11.89 -11.24
N LYS A 77 -9.40 -11.02 -11.05
CA LYS A 77 -10.62 -10.99 -11.88
C LYS A 77 -10.27 -10.85 -13.35
N GLU A 78 -9.47 -9.85 -13.68
CA GLU A 78 -9.02 -9.64 -15.06
C GLU A 78 -8.22 -10.84 -15.58
N ARG A 79 -7.27 -11.36 -14.79
CA ARG A 79 -6.40 -12.47 -15.18
C ARG A 79 -7.16 -13.78 -15.46
N THR A 80 -8.29 -13.98 -14.79
CA THR A 80 -9.15 -15.17 -14.90
C THR A 80 -10.23 -15.03 -15.97
N GLY A 81 -10.27 -13.90 -16.68
CA GLY A 81 -11.09 -13.72 -17.89
C GLY A 81 -12.39 -12.96 -17.68
N GLU A 82 -12.54 -12.21 -16.59
CA GLU A 82 -13.62 -11.22 -16.48
C GLU A 82 -13.52 -10.23 -17.65
N PRO A 83 -14.65 -9.77 -18.22
CA PRO A 83 -14.59 -8.86 -19.35
C PRO A 83 -13.93 -7.53 -18.94
N SER A 84 -13.29 -6.90 -19.93
CA SER A 84 -12.36 -5.79 -19.66
C SER A 84 -13.05 -4.59 -18.98
N ASN A 85 -14.32 -4.33 -19.30
CA ASN A 85 -15.10 -3.25 -18.68
C ASN A 85 -15.39 -3.51 -17.19
N GLU A 86 -15.69 -4.74 -16.78
CA GLU A 86 -15.88 -5.10 -15.37
C GLU A 86 -14.56 -5.01 -14.59
N ALA A 87 -13.44 -5.39 -15.21
CA ALA A 87 -12.12 -5.21 -14.62
C ALA A 87 -11.77 -3.72 -14.43
N LYS A 88 -12.02 -2.87 -15.45
CA LYS A 88 -11.83 -1.41 -15.35
C LYS A 88 -12.66 -0.80 -14.23
N ALA A 89 -13.93 -1.17 -14.13
CA ALA A 89 -14.82 -0.70 -13.07
C ALA A 89 -14.29 -1.10 -11.67
N CYS A 90 -13.77 -2.33 -11.52
CA CYS A 90 -13.17 -2.78 -10.27
C CYS A 90 -11.99 -1.88 -9.84
N TYR A 91 -11.10 -1.51 -10.77
CA TYR A 91 -10.00 -0.59 -10.45
C TYR A 91 -10.48 0.83 -10.17
N ALA A 92 -11.55 1.30 -10.81
CA ALA A 92 -12.13 2.61 -10.51
C ALA A 92 -12.61 2.70 -9.05
N GLU A 93 -13.19 1.63 -8.50
CA GLU A 93 -13.54 1.57 -7.06
C GLU A 93 -12.29 1.65 -6.16
N VAL A 94 -11.16 1.06 -6.57
CA VAL A 94 -9.88 1.19 -5.85
C VAL A 94 -9.39 2.63 -5.86
N VAL A 95 -9.51 3.33 -7.01
CA VAL A 95 -9.17 4.75 -7.14
C VAL A 95 -10.02 5.61 -6.19
N GLU A 96 -11.34 5.40 -6.16
CA GLU A 96 -12.24 6.14 -5.27
C GLU A 96 -11.84 5.99 -3.80
N ASN A 97 -11.50 4.76 -3.38
CA ASN A 97 -11.06 4.51 -1.99
C ASN A 97 -9.70 5.15 -1.70
N LEU A 98 -8.74 5.07 -2.62
CA LEU A 98 -7.41 5.67 -2.46
C LEU A 98 -7.44 7.20 -2.48
N ALA A 99 -8.34 7.80 -3.25
CA ALA A 99 -8.54 9.24 -3.36
C ALA A 99 -9.48 9.82 -2.29
N SER A 100 -10.01 8.97 -1.39
CA SER A 100 -10.92 9.41 -0.33
C SER A 100 -10.25 10.28 0.75
N ASP A 101 -8.91 10.22 0.87
CA ASP A 101 -8.13 11.10 1.73
C ASP A 101 -7.83 12.43 1.02
N PRO A 102 -8.47 13.55 1.42
CA PRO A 102 -8.21 14.85 0.79
C PRO A 102 -6.79 15.36 1.03
N GLY A 103 -6.05 14.80 1.99
CA GLY A 103 -4.65 15.12 2.26
C GLY A 103 -3.66 14.45 1.31
N LEU A 104 -4.11 13.45 0.54
CA LEU A 104 -3.29 12.71 -0.41
C LEU A 104 -4.02 12.55 -1.76
N PRO A 105 -3.99 13.59 -2.63
CA PRO A 105 -4.53 13.53 -3.98
C PRO A 105 -3.97 12.35 -4.78
N CYS A 106 -4.74 11.82 -5.73
CA CYS A 106 -4.39 10.63 -6.50
C CYS A 106 -3.07 10.78 -7.25
N GLU A 107 -2.83 11.96 -7.85
CA GLU A 107 -1.60 12.34 -8.54
C GLU A 107 -0.35 12.41 -7.65
N ASN A 108 -0.51 12.28 -6.33
CA ASN A 108 0.57 12.19 -5.35
C ASN A 108 0.70 10.78 -4.72
N ASN A 109 -0.08 9.82 -5.21
CA ASN A 109 -0.13 8.45 -4.71
C ASN A 109 0.11 7.45 -5.85
N MET A 110 1.28 6.81 -5.87
CA MET A 110 1.64 5.84 -6.93
C MET A 110 0.59 4.74 -7.12
N ASN A 111 0.05 4.19 -6.02
CA ASN A 111 -0.94 3.13 -6.12
C ASN A 111 -2.25 3.62 -6.75
N CYS A 112 -2.61 4.88 -6.48
CA CYS A 112 -3.79 5.49 -7.08
C CYS A 112 -3.57 5.76 -8.58
N VAL A 113 -2.42 6.31 -8.96
CA VAL A 113 -2.04 6.51 -10.38
C VAL A 113 -2.04 5.19 -11.15
N ILE A 114 -1.45 4.12 -10.60
CA ILE A 114 -1.47 2.81 -11.25
C ILE A 114 -2.92 2.30 -11.34
N ALA A 115 -3.72 2.41 -10.28
CA ALA A 115 -5.12 2.00 -10.33
C ALA A 115 -5.92 2.79 -11.39
N GLU A 116 -5.66 4.08 -11.59
CA GLU A 116 -6.26 4.88 -12.67
C GLU A 116 -5.81 4.41 -14.07
N LEU A 117 -4.53 4.10 -14.24
CA LEU A 117 -4.01 3.53 -15.49
C LEU A 117 -4.63 2.16 -15.79
N MET A 118 -4.85 1.33 -14.77
CA MET A 118 -5.55 0.05 -14.88
C MET A 118 -7.05 0.22 -15.15
N ALA A 119 -7.67 1.24 -14.57
CA ALA A 119 -9.07 1.62 -14.82
C ALA A 119 -9.26 2.25 -16.20
N GLU A 120 -8.18 2.75 -16.81
CA GLU A 120 -8.20 3.61 -18.01
C GLU A 120 -9.10 4.83 -17.80
N SER A 121 -8.91 5.54 -16.68
CA SER A 121 -9.64 6.78 -16.40
C SER A 121 -9.25 7.90 -17.36
N ASP A 122 -10.14 8.87 -17.57
CA ASP A 122 -9.85 10.06 -18.39
C ASP A 122 -8.70 10.92 -17.82
N LEU A 123 -8.35 10.74 -16.54
CA LEU A 123 -7.29 11.48 -15.85
C LEU A 123 -5.97 10.70 -15.77
N ALA A 124 -5.96 9.41 -16.11
CA ALA A 124 -4.83 8.50 -15.84
C ALA A 124 -3.50 9.02 -16.40
N GLU A 125 -3.47 9.47 -17.65
CA GLU A 125 -2.26 10.02 -18.26
C GLU A 125 -1.84 11.35 -17.61
N THR A 126 -2.82 12.21 -17.27
CA THR A 126 -2.54 13.51 -16.63
C THR A 126 -1.94 13.32 -15.24
N HIS A 127 -2.56 12.50 -14.39
CA HIS A 127 -2.08 12.24 -13.04
C HIS A 127 -0.76 11.45 -13.05
N MET A 128 -0.55 10.55 -14.00
CA MET A 128 0.74 9.88 -14.19
C MET A 128 1.86 10.87 -14.48
N GLN A 129 1.66 11.80 -15.43
CA GLN A 129 2.68 12.81 -15.75
C GLN A 129 2.94 13.77 -14.58
N GLN A 130 1.90 14.14 -13.85
CA GLN A 130 2.04 14.93 -12.62
C GLN A 130 2.87 14.18 -11.57
N PHE A 131 2.56 12.91 -11.31
CA PHE A 131 3.30 12.07 -10.36
C PHE A 131 4.78 11.90 -10.76
N LEU A 132 5.06 11.69 -12.04
CA LEU A 132 6.42 11.61 -12.58
C LEU A 132 7.20 12.94 -12.47
N SER A 133 6.50 14.08 -12.40
CA SER A 133 7.11 15.40 -12.22
C SER A 133 7.40 15.76 -10.75
N LEU A 134 6.91 14.98 -9.79
CA LEU A 134 7.12 15.24 -8.37
C LEU A 134 8.61 15.12 -8.00
N PRO A 135 9.15 16.01 -7.15
CA PRO A 135 10.52 15.90 -6.66
C PRO A 135 10.77 14.56 -5.96
N ALA A 136 11.85 13.89 -6.34
CA ALA A 136 12.33 12.66 -5.71
C ALA A 136 13.84 12.49 -5.91
N ALA A 137 14.47 11.63 -5.12
CA ALA A 137 15.87 11.27 -5.34
C ALA A 137 16.01 10.44 -6.64
N GLU A 138 17.15 10.54 -7.33
CA GLU A 138 17.33 9.86 -8.64
C GLU A 138 16.94 8.37 -8.65
N PRO A 139 17.33 7.52 -7.68
CA PRO A 139 16.92 6.11 -7.70
C PRO A 139 15.40 5.92 -7.61
N GLU A 140 14.71 6.79 -6.89
CA GLU A 140 13.26 6.77 -6.79
C GLU A 140 12.63 7.28 -8.09
N SER A 141 13.12 8.38 -8.65
CA SER A 141 12.69 8.91 -9.96
C SER A 141 12.85 7.88 -11.08
N GLU A 142 13.95 7.13 -11.10
CA GLU A 142 14.19 6.03 -12.04
C GLU A 142 13.17 4.90 -11.85
N MET A 143 12.90 4.50 -10.60
CA MET A 143 11.89 3.47 -10.32
C MET A 143 10.49 3.90 -10.77
N ARG A 144 10.09 5.15 -10.50
CA ARG A 144 8.81 5.69 -10.95
C ARG A 144 8.67 5.63 -12.46
N ARG A 145 9.71 6.07 -13.19
CA ARG A 145 9.73 6.03 -14.67
C ARG A 145 9.70 4.60 -15.19
N TYR A 146 10.46 3.69 -14.60
CA TYR A 146 10.47 2.28 -14.99
C TYR A 146 9.09 1.63 -14.90
N VAL A 147 8.30 1.98 -13.88
CA VAL A 147 6.95 1.43 -13.69
C VAL A 147 5.90 2.12 -14.57
N LEU A 148 6.01 3.44 -14.77
CA LEU A 148 4.92 4.25 -15.32
C LEU A 148 5.15 4.72 -16.77
N GLU A 149 6.39 4.96 -17.21
CA GLU A 149 6.63 5.42 -18.58
C GLU A 149 6.31 4.32 -19.58
N GLY A 150 5.43 4.62 -20.53
CA GLY A 150 4.97 3.63 -21.51
C GLY A 150 4.14 2.50 -20.87
N PHE A 151 3.46 2.79 -19.75
CA PHE A 151 2.62 1.84 -19.03
C PHE A 151 1.72 1.04 -19.99
N ASP A 152 1.83 -0.28 -19.91
CA ASP A 152 0.95 -1.22 -20.59
C ASP A 152 0.29 -2.11 -19.53
N ARG A 153 -1.04 -1.98 -19.41
CA ARG A 153 -1.85 -2.70 -18.43
C ARG A 153 -1.60 -4.21 -18.46
N ASN A 154 -1.49 -4.80 -19.65
CA ASN A 154 -1.29 -6.23 -19.80
C ASN A 154 0.11 -6.67 -19.35
N ALA A 155 1.14 -5.87 -19.65
CA ALA A 155 2.51 -6.10 -19.22
C ALA A 155 2.64 -5.93 -17.71
N TYR A 156 2.03 -4.89 -17.14
CA TYR A 156 1.96 -4.68 -15.70
C TYR A 156 1.32 -5.88 -15.00
N LEU A 157 0.14 -6.31 -15.47
CA LEU A 157 -0.57 -7.46 -14.93
C LEU A 157 0.29 -8.74 -14.94
N ARG A 158 1.05 -8.99 -16.03
CA ARG A 158 1.96 -10.15 -16.12
C ARG A 158 3.17 -10.07 -15.20
N THR A 159 3.58 -8.89 -14.77
CA THR A 159 4.65 -8.72 -13.77
C THR A 159 4.17 -9.21 -12.39
N ILE A 160 2.90 -8.99 -12.07
CA ILE A 160 2.31 -9.38 -10.79
C ILE A 160 1.73 -10.81 -10.84
N LEU A 161 1.07 -11.17 -11.94
CA LEU A 161 0.35 -12.43 -12.16
C LEU A 161 0.85 -13.13 -13.46
N PRO A 162 2.01 -13.81 -13.43
CA PRO A 162 2.73 -14.30 -14.62
C PRO A 162 2.14 -15.55 -15.33
#